data_AF-A0A955V104-F1
#
_entry.id   AF-A0A955V104-F1
#
_cell.length_a   1.000
_cell.length_b   1.000
_cell.length_c   1.000
_cell.angle_alpha   90.00
_cell.angle_beta   90.00
_cell.angle_gamma   90.00
#
_symmetry.space_group_name_H-M   'P 1'
#
loop_
_entity.id
_entity.type
_entity.pdbx_description
1 polymer ?
#
loop_
_entity_poly.entity_id
_entity_poly.type
_entity_poly.pdbx_seq_one_letter_code
_entity_poly.pdbx_strand_id
1 'polypeptide(L)'
;MPEPALRRVRARFYDAEPVDGPGGTGVWLRFRPERSRIVTEPIEHFADLGPEWCIPAVGGAGAVLRVLRAARVAAPADPKDLVADAERCGALLQRAIPSDVVLSLRPRSNVRFTAWTDDGVEVVEHVRHVLETERAWIVVRAPGLAPVLVERERVVRQQTECDRFWEVVDIERAP
;
A
#
# COMPACT_ATOMS: atom_id res chain seq x y z
N MET A 1 -17.08 -6.66 12.26
CA MET A 1 -16.87 -7.54 11.10
C MET A 1 -15.64 -8.39 11.39
N PRO A 2 -15.64 -9.70 11.12
CA PRO A 2 -14.45 -10.52 11.29
C PRO A 2 -13.31 -9.96 10.41
N GLU A 3 -12.10 -9.90 10.93
CA GLU A 3 -10.94 -9.54 10.11
C GLU A 3 -10.80 -10.57 8.98
N PRO A 4 -10.58 -10.13 7.73
CA PRO A 4 -10.35 -11.07 6.65
C PRO A 4 -9.10 -11.89 6.95
N ALA A 5 -9.20 -13.21 6.77
CA ALA A 5 -8.10 -14.13 7.03
C ALA A 5 -6.85 -13.75 6.21
N LEU A 6 -5.69 -13.74 6.87
CA LEU A 6 -4.40 -13.53 6.22
C LEU A 6 -4.14 -14.67 5.22
N ARG A 7 -3.60 -14.30 4.05
CA ARG A 7 -3.21 -15.25 3.01
C ARG A 7 -1.71 -15.35 2.93
N ARG A 8 -1.18 -16.57 2.99
CA ARG A 8 0.25 -16.83 2.78
C ARG A 8 0.50 -17.15 1.31
N VAL A 9 1.39 -16.40 0.67
CA VAL A 9 1.72 -16.55 -0.76
C VAL A 9 3.23 -16.64 -0.92
N ARG A 10 3.71 -17.72 -1.55
CA ARG A 10 5.12 -17.78 -2.00
C ARG A 10 5.29 -16.84 -3.18
N ALA A 11 6.34 -16.02 -3.16
CA ALA A 11 6.60 -15.03 -4.19
C ALA A 11 8.10 -14.86 -4.38
N ARG A 12 8.49 -14.32 -5.54
CA ARG A 12 9.86 -13.90 -5.82
C ARG A 12 9.96 -12.39 -5.73
N PHE A 13 10.81 -11.90 -4.83
CA PHE A 13 11.24 -10.51 -4.83
C PHE A 13 12.08 -10.26 -6.08
N TYR A 14 11.68 -9.29 -6.91
CA TYR A 14 12.26 -9.11 -8.25
C TYR A 14 12.66 -7.67 -8.58
N ASP A 15 12.20 -6.68 -7.81
CA ASP A 15 12.53 -5.28 -8.05
C ASP A 15 12.45 -4.45 -6.76
N ALA A 16 13.33 -3.45 -6.67
CA ALA A 16 13.39 -2.46 -5.60
C ALA A 16 13.72 -1.09 -6.20
N GLU A 17 12.78 -0.16 -6.09
CA GLU A 17 12.90 1.17 -6.65
C GLU A 17 12.92 2.21 -5.51
N PRO A 18 14.06 2.89 -5.29
CA PRO A 18 14.11 3.98 -4.32
C PRO A 18 13.27 5.16 -4.83
N VAL A 19 12.57 5.82 -3.90
CA VAL A 19 11.81 7.03 -4.18
C VAL A 19 12.16 8.06 -3.12
N ASP A 20 12.53 9.25 -3.59
CA ASP A 20 12.72 10.40 -2.73
C ASP A 20 12.09 11.63 -3.40
N GLY A 21 11.06 12.21 -2.78
CA GLY A 21 10.34 13.34 -3.37
C GLY A 21 9.05 13.72 -2.63
N PRO A 22 8.18 14.53 -3.27
CA PRO A 22 6.96 15.04 -2.67
C PRO A 22 5.97 13.95 -2.22
N GLY A 23 6.07 12.75 -2.79
CA GLY A 23 5.27 11.58 -2.44
C GLY A 23 5.80 10.77 -1.25
N GLY A 24 6.94 11.16 -0.67
CA GLY A 24 7.60 10.49 0.46
C GLY A 24 9.01 10.00 0.12
N THR A 25 9.72 9.57 1.17
CA THR A 25 11.07 8.97 1.09
C THR A 25 10.95 7.50 1.48
N GLY A 26 11.30 6.58 0.57
CA GLY A 26 11.14 5.15 0.80
C GLY A 26 11.57 4.28 -0.39
N VAL A 27 11.18 3.01 -0.38
CA VAL A 27 11.50 2.06 -1.46
C VAL A 27 10.26 1.25 -1.83
N TRP A 28 9.93 1.19 -3.12
CA TRP A 28 8.96 0.24 -3.64
C TRP A 28 9.56 -1.16 -3.72
N LEU A 29 8.98 -2.11 -2.99
CA LEU A 29 9.32 -3.52 -3.04
C LEU A 29 8.32 -4.24 -3.94
N ARG A 30 8.80 -4.95 -4.98
CA ARG A 30 7.92 -5.68 -5.90
C ARG A 30 8.16 -7.18 -5.86
N PHE A 31 7.07 -7.92 -5.76
CA PHE A 31 7.05 -9.36 -5.64
C PHE A 31 6.19 -9.99 -6.72
N ARG A 32 6.67 -11.09 -7.31
CA ARG A 32 5.93 -11.88 -8.28
C ARG A 32 5.43 -13.15 -7.60
N PRO A 33 4.10 -13.36 -7.45
CA PRO A 33 3.56 -14.58 -6.86
C PRO A 33 4.02 -15.84 -7.63
N GLU A 34 4.41 -16.88 -6.90
CA GLU A 34 4.74 -18.18 -7.48
C GLU A 34 3.50 -19.09 -7.44
N ARG A 35 2.97 -19.45 -8.61
CA ARG A 35 1.92 -20.48 -8.78
C ARG A 35 0.67 -20.26 -7.91
N SER A 36 0.32 -19.00 -7.62
CA SER A 36 -0.92 -18.67 -6.90
C SER A 36 -2.09 -18.55 -7.88
N ARG A 37 -3.19 -19.26 -7.62
CA ARG A 37 -4.44 -19.13 -8.41
C ARG A 37 -5.27 -17.89 -8.05
N ILE A 38 -4.92 -17.23 -6.94
CA ILE A 38 -5.72 -16.17 -6.33
C ILE A 38 -5.03 -14.81 -6.47
N VAL A 39 -3.70 -14.81 -6.43
CA VAL A 39 -2.88 -13.62 -6.56
C VAL A 39 -2.01 -13.82 -7.80
N THR A 40 -2.46 -13.27 -8.92
CA THR A 40 -1.80 -13.44 -10.22
C THR A 40 -1.00 -12.21 -10.63
N GLU A 41 -1.36 -11.05 -10.10
CA GLU A 41 -0.68 -9.79 -10.38
C GLU A 41 0.54 -9.59 -9.47
N PRO A 42 1.54 -8.80 -9.91
CA PRO A 42 2.62 -8.36 -9.05
C PRO A 42 2.08 -7.69 -7.78
N ILE A 43 2.71 -8.01 -6.65
CA ILE A 43 2.41 -7.39 -5.36
C ILE A 43 3.43 -6.28 -5.15
N GLU A 44 2.95 -5.09 -4.89
CA GLU A 44 3.78 -3.92 -4.59
C GLU A 44 3.60 -3.52 -3.12
N HIS A 45 4.70 -3.14 -2.48
CA HIS A 45 4.70 -2.65 -1.11
C HIS A 45 5.68 -1.50 -0.98
N PHE A 46 5.18 -0.32 -0.62
CA PHE A 46 6.04 0.81 -0.32
C PHE A 46 6.55 0.71 1.13
N ALA A 47 7.86 0.55 1.27
CA ALA A 47 8.54 0.68 2.54
C ALA A 47 8.82 2.17 2.79
N ASP A 48 7.92 2.82 3.53
CA ASP A 48 8.11 4.21 3.98
C ASP A 48 9.30 4.27 4.93
N LEU A 49 10.31 5.07 4.59
CA LEU A 49 11.50 5.28 5.41
C LEU A 49 11.46 6.64 6.11
N GLY A 50 10.62 7.57 5.66
CA GLY A 50 10.43 8.91 6.21
C GLY A 50 11.72 9.73 6.41
N PRO A 51 11.61 11.00 6.79
CA PRO A 51 12.75 11.79 7.23
C PRO A 51 13.15 11.51 8.69
N GLU A 52 12.25 10.93 9.48
CA GLU A 52 12.39 10.75 10.92
C GLU A 52 11.99 9.34 11.36
N TRP A 53 12.52 8.90 12.51
CA TRP A 53 12.21 7.60 13.10
C TRP A 53 10.82 7.59 13.75
N CYS A 54 9.78 7.48 12.93
CA CYS A 54 8.37 7.43 13.32
C CYS A 54 7.74 6.05 13.02
N ILE A 55 6.46 5.86 13.39
CA ILE A 55 5.79 4.55 13.23
C ILE A 55 5.81 4.06 11.77
N PRO A 56 5.44 4.87 10.75
CA PRO A 56 5.59 4.48 9.35
C PRO A 56 7.02 4.07 8.96
N ALA A 57 8.00 4.92 9.32
CA ALA A 57 9.43 4.68 9.04
C ALA A 57 9.94 3.37 9.65
N VAL A 58 9.54 3.07 10.90
CA VAL A 58 9.85 1.80 11.58
C VAL A 58 9.23 0.62 10.83
N GLY A 59 8.00 0.78 10.35
CA GLY A 59 7.29 -0.21 9.54
C GLY A 59 8.03 -0.52 8.24
N GLY A 60 8.40 0.51 7.48
CA GLY A 60 9.13 0.35 6.22
C GLY A 60 10.55 -0.19 6.43
N ALA A 61 11.31 0.34 7.40
CA ALA A 61 12.62 -0.21 7.77
C ALA A 61 12.52 -1.70 8.15
N GLY A 62 11.47 -2.08 8.89
CA GLY A 62 11.17 -3.47 9.19
C GLY A 62 10.88 -4.32 7.95
N ALA A 63 10.18 -3.79 6.95
CA ALA A 63 9.94 -4.49 5.68
C ALA A 63 11.25 -4.72 4.92
N VAL A 64 12.10 -3.70 4.82
CA VAL A 64 13.44 -3.77 4.19
C VAL A 64 14.29 -4.85 4.87
N LEU A 65 14.40 -4.81 6.21
CA LEU A 65 15.19 -5.77 6.97
C LEU A 65 14.71 -7.22 6.79
N ARG A 66 13.40 -7.44 6.68
CA ARG A 66 12.84 -8.78 6.42
C ARG A 66 13.24 -9.29 5.03
N VAL A 67 13.22 -8.44 4.00
CA VAL A 67 13.69 -8.82 2.65
C VAL A 67 15.18 -9.16 2.68
N LEU A 68 16.02 -8.31 3.27
CA LEU A 68 17.46 -8.57 3.40
C LEU A 68 17.74 -9.88 4.14
N ARG A 69 17.01 -10.13 5.24
CA ARG A 69 17.11 -11.37 6.02
C ARG A 69 16.68 -12.59 5.20
N ALA A 70 15.59 -12.50 4.44
CA ALA A 70 15.14 -13.59 3.59
C ALA A 70 16.17 -13.94 2.49
N ALA A 71 16.81 -12.91 1.93
CA ALA A 71 17.86 -13.01 0.94
C ALA A 71 19.25 -13.37 1.50
N ARG A 72 19.41 -13.43 2.84
CA ARG A 72 20.71 -13.58 3.53
C ARG A 72 21.73 -12.49 3.16
N VAL A 73 21.25 -11.29 2.86
CA VAL A 73 22.09 -10.11 2.70
C VAL A 73 22.36 -9.52 4.09
N ALA A 74 23.61 -9.13 4.33
CA ALA A 74 23.99 -8.47 5.58
C ALA A 74 23.17 -7.17 5.76
N ALA A 75 22.40 -7.11 6.84
CA ALA A 75 21.67 -5.92 7.23
C ALA A 75 22.61 -4.90 7.91
N PRO A 76 22.25 -3.60 7.91
CA PRO A 76 22.93 -2.61 8.74
C PRO A 76 22.95 -3.02 10.23
N ALA A 77 23.98 -2.58 10.95
CA ALA A 77 24.10 -2.87 12.38
C ALA A 77 23.04 -2.10 13.19
N ASP A 78 22.75 -0.85 12.81
CA ASP A 78 21.64 -0.06 13.35
C ASP A 78 20.53 0.06 12.29
N PRO A 79 19.30 -0.43 12.56
CA PRO A 79 18.14 -0.22 11.69
C PRO A 79 17.86 1.25 11.32
N LYS A 80 18.27 2.20 12.17
CA LYS A 80 18.10 3.63 11.92
C LYS A 80 18.89 4.14 10.72
N ASP A 81 19.94 3.43 10.33
CA ASP A 81 20.75 3.75 9.14
C ASP A 81 19.96 3.63 7.82
N LEU A 82 18.74 3.08 7.86
CA LEU A 82 17.84 2.96 6.72
C LEU A 82 16.90 4.19 6.56
N VAL A 83 16.68 4.97 7.62
CA VAL A 83 15.74 6.10 7.59
C VAL A 83 16.34 7.27 6.83
N ALA A 84 15.49 8.00 6.10
CA ALA A 84 15.83 9.13 5.23
C ALA A 84 16.86 8.82 4.11
N ASP A 85 17.18 7.55 3.84
CA ASP A 85 18.18 7.15 2.84
C ASP A 85 17.62 6.07 1.90
N ALA A 86 16.67 6.49 1.06
CA ALA A 86 16.01 5.63 0.08
C ALA A 86 17.01 5.00 -0.90
N GLU A 87 17.98 5.77 -1.40
CA GLU A 87 18.98 5.33 -2.37
C GLU A 87 19.86 4.21 -1.81
N ARG A 88 20.41 4.37 -0.60
CA ARG A 88 21.21 3.32 0.04
C ARG A 88 20.38 2.08 0.32
N CYS A 89 19.12 2.24 0.75
CA CYS A 89 18.21 1.12 0.94
C CYS A 89 17.95 0.37 -0.37
N GLY A 90 17.68 1.10 -1.45
CA GLY A 90 17.53 0.56 -2.80
C GLY A 90 18.76 -0.25 -3.21
N ALA A 91 19.96 0.31 -3.07
CA ALA A 91 21.21 -0.39 -3.39
C ALA A 91 21.43 -1.68 -2.57
N LEU A 92 21.06 -1.69 -1.29
CA LEU A 92 21.08 -2.91 -0.48
C LEU A 92 20.08 -3.96 -0.97
N LEU A 93 18.86 -3.53 -1.31
CA LEU A 93 17.79 -4.40 -1.79
C LEU A 93 18.08 -4.96 -3.19
N GLN A 94 18.79 -4.23 -4.05
CA GLN A 94 19.24 -4.76 -5.33
C GLN A 94 20.11 -6.03 -5.17
N ARG A 95 20.88 -6.13 -4.07
CA ARG A 95 21.65 -7.34 -3.75
C ARG A 95 20.79 -8.51 -3.27
N ALA A 96 19.55 -8.24 -2.87
CA ALA A 96 18.57 -9.26 -2.49
C ALA A 96 17.79 -9.81 -3.70
N ILE A 97 17.99 -9.26 -4.90
CA ILE A 97 17.30 -9.71 -6.11
C ILE A 97 18.13 -10.79 -6.84
N PRO A 98 17.51 -11.88 -7.32
CA PRO A 98 16.19 -12.37 -6.95
C PRO A 98 16.22 -13.17 -5.64
N SER A 99 15.18 -13.07 -4.82
CA SER A 99 15.01 -13.91 -3.63
C SER A 99 13.60 -14.46 -3.51
N ASP A 100 13.49 -15.73 -3.11
CA ASP A 100 12.21 -16.37 -2.83
C ASP A 100 11.77 -16.07 -1.38
N VAL A 101 10.54 -15.60 -1.23
CA VAL A 101 9.92 -15.19 0.03
C VAL A 101 8.54 -15.80 0.20
N VAL A 102 8.04 -15.80 1.44
CA VAL A 102 6.63 -16.04 1.74
C VAL A 102 6.05 -14.76 2.28
N LEU A 103 5.02 -14.24 1.60
CA LEU A 103 4.30 -13.03 1.99
C LEU A 103 3.06 -13.40 2.78
N SER A 104 2.83 -12.72 3.90
CA SER A 104 1.54 -12.71 4.59
C SER A 104 0.75 -11.49 4.10
N LEU A 105 -0.34 -11.74 3.38
CA LEU A 105 -1.13 -10.72 2.70
C LEU A 105 -2.50 -10.55 3.36
N ARG A 106 -2.91 -9.31 3.57
CA ARG A 106 -4.27 -8.96 3.96
C ARG A 106 -5.00 -8.35 2.76
N PRO A 107 -6.20 -8.85 2.39
CA PRO A 107 -6.97 -8.21 1.33
C PRO A 107 -7.44 -6.84 1.83
N ARG A 108 -7.23 -5.82 1.00
CA ARG A 108 -7.73 -4.47 1.23
C ARG A 108 -8.56 -4.01 0.04
N SER A 109 -9.42 -3.04 0.31
CA SER A 109 -10.19 -2.33 -0.70
C SER A 109 -10.20 -0.86 -0.36
N ASN A 110 -9.92 0.00 -1.33
CA ASN A 110 -10.19 1.42 -1.24
C ASN A 110 -11.38 1.73 -2.15
N VAL A 111 -12.42 2.33 -1.59
CA VAL A 111 -13.57 2.78 -2.38
C VAL A 111 -13.45 4.29 -2.52
N ARG A 112 -13.59 4.78 -3.74
CA ARG A 112 -13.65 6.20 -4.05
C ARG A 112 -14.99 6.55 -4.69
N PHE A 113 -15.51 7.72 -4.34
CA PHE A 113 -16.68 8.31 -4.97
C PHE A 113 -16.22 9.56 -5.73
N THR A 114 -16.52 9.61 -7.02
CA THR A 114 -16.19 10.72 -7.89
C THR A 114 -17.48 11.37 -8.38
N ALA A 115 -17.61 12.67 -8.16
CA ALA A 115 -18.69 13.48 -8.70
C ALA A 115 -18.13 14.53 -9.67
N TRP A 116 -18.69 14.56 -10.88
CA TRP A 116 -18.44 15.62 -11.84
C TRP A 116 -19.55 16.66 -11.66
N THR A 117 -19.15 17.83 -11.20
CA THR A 117 -20.03 18.98 -11.04
C THR A 117 -19.78 20.01 -12.14
N ASP A 118 -20.67 21.00 -12.23
CA ASP A 118 -20.46 22.14 -13.13
C ASP A 118 -19.18 22.93 -12.80
N ASP A 119 -18.69 22.84 -11.55
CA ASP A 119 -17.52 23.57 -11.05
C ASP A 119 -16.22 22.74 -11.08
N GLY A 120 -16.29 21.44 -11.36
CA GLY A 120 -15.11 20.58 -11.45
C GLY A 120 -15.35 19.13 -11.05
N VAL A 121 -14.29 18.46 -10.60
CA VAL A 121 -14.33 17.05 -10.19
C VAL A 121 -14.05 16.95 -8.70
N GLU A 122 -15.00 16.42 -7.95
CA GLU A 122 -14.86 16.11 -6.54
C GLU A 122 -14.56 14.61 -6.37
N VAL A 123 -13.43 14.30 -5.75
CA VAL A 123 -13.02 12.92 -5.43
C VAL A 123 -13.02 12.74 -3.91
N VAL A 124 -13.84 11.82 -3.43
CA VAL A 124 -13.90 11.44 -2.02
C VAL A 124 -13.29 10.05 -1.86
N GLU A 125 -12.18 9.96 -1.15
CA GLU A 125 -11.49 8.70 -0.84
C GLU A 125 -11.93 8.09 0.49
N HIS A 126 -11.60 6.80 0.66
CA HIS A 126 -11.92 6.00 1.85
C HIS A 126 -13.42 5.92 2.13
N VAL A 127 -14.21 5.76 1.06
CA VAL A 127 -15.66 5.62 1.12
C VAL A 127 -16.01 4.27 1.73
N ARG A 128 -16.96 4.27 2.66
CA ARG A 128 -17.54 3.06 3.24
C ARG A 128 -18.84 2.69 2.53
N HIS A 129 -19.70 3.67 2.30
CA HIS A 129 -20.92 3.55 1.50
C HIS A 129 -21.42 4.94 1.12
N VAL A 130 -22.28 5.00 0.11
CA VAL A 130 -22.93 6.23 -0.35
C VAL A 130 -24.43 6.06 -0.17
N LEU A 131 -25.08 7.02 0.49
CA LEU A 131 -26.53 7.07 0.59
C LEU A 131 -27.05 8.12 -0.39
N GLU A 132 -27.95 7.72 -1.26
CA GLU A 132 -28.61 8.63 -2.18
C GLU A 132 -29.91 9.15 -1.58
N THR A 133 -30.09 10.46 -1.64
CA THR A 133 -31.32 11.15 -1.24
C THR A 133 -31.84 11.98 -2.42
N GLU A 134 -33.04 12.54 -2.28
CA GLU A 134 -33.60 13.44 -3.30
C GLU A 134 -32.73 14.68 -3.55
N ARG A 135 -31.97 15.14 -2.54
CA ARG A 135 -31.23 16.41 -2.59
C ARG A 135 -29.71 16.24 -2.70
N ALA A 136 -29.17 15.09 -2.32
CA ALA A 136 -27.72 14.91 -2.23
C ALA A 136 -27.31 13.43 -2.21
N TRP A 137 -26.03 13.19 -2.49
CA TRP A 137 -25.32 11.98 -2.06
C TRP A 137 -24.62 12.24 -0.73
N ILE A 138 -24.87 11.38 0.25
CA ILE A 138 -24.19 11.36 1.54
C ILE A 138 -23.10 10.30 1.45
N VAL A 139 -21.85 10.75 1.30
CA VAL A 139 -20.68 9.88 1.18
C VAL A 139 -20.14 9.61 2.58
N VAL A 140 -20.46 8.43 3.12
CA VAL A 140 -19.99 8.00 4.44
C VAL A 140 -18.59 7.41 4.29
N ARG A 141 -17.62 7.99 5.00
CA ARG A 141 -16.20 7.62 4.93
C ARG A 141 -15.80 6.63 6.02
N ALA A 142 -14.55 6.18 6.00
CA ALA A 142 -13.95 5.33 7.02
C ALA A 142 -14.02 5.99 8.42
N PRO A 143 -14.01 5.19 9.51
CA PRO A 143 -14.06 5.73 10.88
C PRO A 143 -12.99 6.80 11.11
N GLY A 144 -13.37 7.90 11.77
CA GLY A 144 -12.50 9.06 12.02
C GLY A 144 -12.53 10.13 10.92
N LEU A 145 -13.18 9.86 9.78
CA LEU A 145 -13.36 10.84 8.70
C LEU A 145 -14.80 11.33 8.67
N ALA A 146 -14.97 12.65 8.55
CA ALA A 146 -16.29 13.26 8.44
C ALA A 146 -16.98 12.85 7.12
N PRO A 147 -18.31 12.64 7.12
CA PRO A 147 -19.05 12.40 5.89
C PRO A 147 -19.00 13.62 4.97
N VAL A 148 -19.08 13.39 3.66
CA VAL A 148 -19.13 14.45 2.65
C VAL A 148 -20.52 14.46 2.02
N LEU A 149 -21.09 15.65 1.89
CA LEU A 149 -22.36 15.88 1.20
C LEU A 149 -22.07 16.45 -0.19
N VAL A 150 -22.61 15.79 -1.22
CA VAL A 150 -22.52 16.27 -2.60
C VAL A 150 -23.93 16.56 -3.08
N GLU A 151 -24.21 17.83 -3.40
CA GLU A 151 -25.55 18.30 -3.78
C GLU A 151 -25.97 17.75 -5.14
N ARG A 152 -27.21 17.25 -5.22
CA ARG A 152 -27.74 16.60 -6.43
C ARG A 152 -27.80 17.54 -7.62
N GLU A 153 -28.23 18.77 -7.39
CA GLU A 153 -28.46 19.78 -8.42
C GLU A 153 -27.18 20.16 -9.17
N ARG A 154 -26.01 19.99 -8.55
CA ARG A 154 -24.72 20.38 -9.12
C ARG A 154 -24.02 19.24 -9.85
N VAL A 155 -24.51 18.00 -9.75
CA VAL A 155 -23.81 16.82 -10.28
C VAL A 155 -24.34 16.44 -11.65
N VAL A 156 -23.45 16.50 -12.63
CA VAL A 156 -23.69 16.06 -14.01
C VAL A 156 -23.55 14.55 -14.11
N ARG A 157 -22.59 13.97 -13.40
CA ARG A 157 -22.29 12.54 -13.41
C ARG A 157 -21.67 12.13 -12.08
N GLN A 158 -21.90 10.88 -11.67
CA GLN A 158 -21.19 10.28 -10.55
C GLN A 158 -20.65 8.89 -10.91
N GLN A 159 -19.63 8.46 -10.19
CA GLN A 159 -19.08 7.12 -10.29
C GLN A 159 -18.52 6.68 -8.94
N THR A 160 -18.82 5.44 -8.55
CA THR A 160 -18.18 4.79 -7.40
C THR A 160 -17.26 3.70 -7.92
N GLU A 161 -16.00 3.73 -7.50
CA GLU A 161 -14.98 2.77 -7.90
C GLU A 161 -14.40 2.07 -6.67
N CYS A 162 -14.02 0.81 -6.82
CA CYS A 162 -13.48 -0.01 -5.74
C CYS A 162 -12.19 -0.67 -6.21
N ASP A 163 -11.07 -0.18 -5.70
CA ASP A 163 -9.74 -0.73 -5.97
C ASP A 163 -9.42 -1.77 -4.90
N ARG A 164 -9.16 -3.00 -5.35
CA ARG A 164 -8.77 -4.11 -4.47
C ARG A 164 -7.28 -4.33 -4.57
N PHE A 165 -6.61 -4.45 -3.44
CA PHE A 165 -5.17 -4.66 -3.39
C PHE A 165 -4.78 -5.55 -2.21
N TRP A 166 -3.54 -6.02 -2.23
CA TRP A 166 -2.97 -6.83 -1.16
C TRP A 166 -2.04 -5.97 -0.31
N GLU A 167 -2.35 -5.82 0.97
CA GLU A 167 -1.43 -5.26 1.95
C GLU A 167 -0.45 -6.37 2.37
N VAL A 168 0.86 -6.11 2.22
CA VAL A 168 1.91 -6.97 2.77
C VAL A 168 2.02 -6.70 4.27
N VAL A 169 1.68 -7.70 5.07
CA VAL A 169 1.72 -7.62 6.54
C VAL A 169 3.03 -8.19 7.09
N ASP A 170 3.57 -9.22 6.43
CA ASP A 170 4.84 -9.83 6.83
C ASP A 170 5.56 -10.45 5.63
N ILE A 171 6.88 -10.58 5.77
CA ILE A 171 7.78 -11.12 4.76
C ILE A 171 8.71 -12.13 5.46
N GLU A 172 8.58 -13.39 5.08
CA GLU A 172 9.40 -14.47 5.60
C GLU A 172 10.27 -15.08 4.51
N ARG A 173 11.34 -15.76 4.91
CA ARG A 173 12.17 -16.54 3.99
C ARG A 173 11.39 -17.75 3.49
N ALA A 174 11.42 -18.01 2.17
CA ALA A 174 10.89 -19.26 1.65
C ALA A 174 11.75 -20.46 2.13
N PRO A 175 11.11 -21.60 2.48
CA PRO A 175 11.83 -22.82 2.82
C PRO A 175 12.63 -23.37 1.63
#